data_AF-T0L5U3-F1
#
_entry.id   AF-T0L5U3-F1
#
_cell.length_a   1.000
_cell.length_b   1.000
_cell.length_c   1.000
_cell.angle_alpha   90.00
_cell.angle_beta   90.00
_cell.angle_gamma   90.00
#
_symmetry.space_group_name_H-M   'P 1'
#
loop_
_entity.id
_entity.type
_entity.pdbx_description
1 polymer ?
#
loop_
_entity_poly.entity_id
_entity_poly.type
_entity_poly.pdbx_seq_one_letter_code
_entity_poly.pdbx_strand_id
1 'polypeptide(L)'
;MRDQTTIDHYNEISIDDGFSCPSLPISDVCDESKMKVEDLPSSFVFEEYVKDFGRNEQAECFYSLLNLASQQLIDVKQESPISPIYCNLIS
;
A
#
# COMPACT_ATOMS: atom_id res chain seq x y z
N MET A 1 42.48 -22.37 -3.59
CA MET A 1 41.67 -22.95 -2.49
C MET A 1 40.94 -21.78 -1.86
N ARG A 2 39.60 -21.72 -1.96
CA ARG A 2 38.81 -20.61 -1.42
C ARG A 2 38.28 -21.04 -0.05
N ASP A 3 38.58 -20.25 0.97
CA ASP A 3 38.24 -20.50 2.37
C ASP A 3 36.73 -20.56 2.60
N GLN A 4 36.31 -21.70 3.14
CA GLN A 4 34.94 -22.13 3.39
C GLN A 4 34.55 -21.80 4.85
N THR A 5 34.75 -20.57 5.31
CA THR A 5 34.50 -20.19 6.71
C THR A 5 33.55 -19.00 6.89
N THR A 6 33.02 -18.42 5.81
CA THR A 6 32.09 -17.28 5.87
C THR A 6 30.62 -17.67 5.91
N ILE A 7 30.30 -18.97 5.80
CA ILE A 7 28.91 -19.46 5.65
C ILE A 7 28.27 -19.87 6.99
N ASP A 8 29.05 -20.15 8.03
CA ASP A 8 28.51 -20.63 9.32
C ASP A 8 28.07 -19.52 10.30
N HIS A 9 28.20 -18.24 9.96
CA HIS A 9 27.85 -17.12 10.86
C HIS A 9 26.46 -16.50 10.61
N TYR A 10 25.71 -16.95 9.60
CA TYR A 10 24.36 -16.42 9.33
C TYR A 10 23.22 -17.25 9.95
N ASN A 11 23.55 -18.32 10.68
CA ASN A 11 22.56 -19.24 11.26
C ASN A 11 22.30 -19.05 12.77
N GLU A 12 22.87 -18.04 13.42
CA GLU A 12 22.65 -17.74 14.85
C GLU A 12 22.00 -16.37 15.10
N ILE A 13 21.01 -15.99 14.28
CA ILE A 13 20.05 -14.98 14.73
C ILE A 13 18.95 -15.73 15.47
N SER A 14 19.24 -16.02 16.75
CA SER A 14 18.24 -16.41 17.74
C SER A 14 17.16 -15.33 17.76
N ILE A 15 15.96 -15.69 17.28
CA ILE A 15 14.78 -14.84 17.39
C ILE A 15 14.41 -14.85 18.88
N ASP A 16 14.91 -13.85 19.59
CA ASP A 16 14.53 -13.57 20.97
C ASP A 16 13.02 -13.26 21.02
N ASP A 17 12.34 -14.03 21.86
CA ASP A 17 10.90 -14.09 22.10
C ASP A 17 10.42 -12.84 22.87
N GLY A 18 10.58 -11.66 22.24
CA GLY A 18 10.42 -10.36 22.92
C GLY A 18 9.65 -9.30 22.13
N PHE A 19 9.27 -9.56 20.89
CA PHE A 19 8.33 -8.74 20.15
C PHE A 19 7.06 -9.55 19.91
N SER A 20 6.15 -9.49 20.88
CA SER A 20 4.72 -9.61 20.61
C SER A 20 4.34 -8.47 19.68
N CYS A 21 4.69 -8.58 18.39
CA CYS A 21 3.93 -7.92 17.35
C CYS A 21 2.52 -8.43 17.56
N PRO A 22 1.53 -7.59 17.96
CA PRO A 22 0.17 -8.05 17.92
C PRO A 22 -0.05 -8.48 16.48
N SER A 23 -0.24 -9.78 16.27
CA SER A 23 -0.80 -10.31 15.05
C SER A 23 -2.20 -9.74 14.97
N LEU A 24 -2.31 -8.49 14.53
CA LEU A 24 -3.58 -7.89 14.18
C LEU A 24 -4.17 -8.84 13.15
N PRO A 25 -5.34 -9.43 13.42
CA PRO A 25 -5.99 -10.26 12.43
C PRO A 25 -6.17 -9.37 11.20
N ILE A 26 -5.75 -9.84 10.03
CA ILE A 26 -5.92 -9.14 8.75
C ILE A 26 -7.42 -8.79 8.51
N SER A 27 -8.32 -9.42 9.27
CA SER A 27 -9.76 -9.13 9.32
C SER A 27 -10.17 -7.81 9.99
N ASP A 28 -9.30 -7.12 10.75
CA ASP A 28 -9.63 -5.82 11.39
C ASP A 28 -9.17 -4.59 10.57
N VAL A 29 -8.76 -4.77 9.30
CA VAL A 29 -8.56 -3.66 8.34
C VAL A 29 -9.79 -3.47 7.44
N CYS A 30 -10.93 -4.00 7.86
CA CYS A 30 -12.23 -3.52 7.42
C CYS A 30 -12.72 -2.54 8.48
N ASP A 31 -12.63 -1.24 8.23
CA ASP A 31 -13.81 -0.39 8.37
C ASP A 31 -13.49 1.03 7.85
N GLU A 32 -14.35 1.49 6.93
CA GLU A 32 -14.35 2.80 6.29
C GLU A 32 -13.21 3.07 5.27
N SER A 33 -13.37 2.57 4.04
CA SER A 33 -12.64 3.10 2.88
C SER A 33 -12.68 4.63 2.86
N LYS A 34 -11.52 5.29 2.94
CA LYS A 34 -11.41 6.75 2.86
C LYS A 34 -11.83 7.30 1.50
N MET A 35 -11.81 6.44 0.48
CA MET A 35 -12.35 6.73 -0.85
C MET A 35 -13.62 5.91 -1.10
N LYS A 36 -14.73 6.59 -1.35
CA LYS A 36 -15.97 6.00 -1.84
C LYS A 36 -16.11 6.32 -3.32
N VAL A 37 -16.45 5.32 -4.13
CA VAL A 37 -16.59 5.49 -5.60
C VAL A 37 -17.60 6.58 -5.96
N GLU A 38 -18.66 6.72 -5.17
CA GLU A 38 -19.72 7.73 -5.37
C GLU A 38 -19.22 9.18 -5.21
N ASP A 39 -18.20 9.39 -4.40
CA ASP A 39 -17.61 10.71 -4.11
C ASP A 39 -16.42 11.04 -5.04
N LEU A 40 -15.98 10.06 -5.86
CA LEU A 40 -14.83 10.23 -6.72
C LEU A 40 -15.24 10.80 -8.10
N PRO A 41 -14.44 11.72 -8.66
CA PRO A 41 -14.61 12.15 -10.04
C PRO A 41 -14.33 10.98 -11.00
N SER A 42 -14.97 11.01 -12.17
CA SER A 42 -14.82 9.96 -13.20
C SER A 42 -13.39 9.79 -13.71
N SER A 43 -12.58 10.85 -13.67
CA SER A 43 -11.15 10.82 -13.97
C SER A 43 -10.42 11.83 -13.09
N PHE A 44 -9.30 11.43 -12.49
CA PHE A 44 -8.49 12.30 -11.64
C PHE A 44 -7.02 11.86 -11.55
N VAL A 45 -6.18 12.77 -11.09
CA VAL A 45 -4.79 12.50 -10.71
C VAL A 45 -4.75 12.34 -9.20
N PHE A 46 -4.23 11.22 -8.70
CA PHE A 46 -4.26 10.88 -7.27
C PHE A 46 -3.58 11.96 -6.43
N GLU A 47 -2.42 12.46 -6.85
CA GLU A 47 -1.64 13.47 -6.16
C GLU A 47 -2.40 14.79 -6.00
N GLU A 48 -3.17 15.18 -7.01
CA GLU A 48 -4.02 16.39 -6.96
C GLU A 48 -5.22 16.19 -6.03
N TYR A 49 -5.77 14.99 -5.99
CA TYR A 49 -6.90 14.65 -5.12
C TYR A 49 -6.50 14.70 -3.63
N VAL A 50 -5.29 14.23 -3.30
CA VAL A 50 -4.80 14.17 -1.91
C VAL A 50 -3.89 15.33 -1.51
N LYS A 51 -3.76 16.37 -2.34
CA LYS A 51 -2.78 17.44 -2.15
C LYS A 51 -2.89 18.17 -0.81
N ASP A 52 -4.11 18.30 -0.30
CA ASP A 52 -4.42 19.02 0.95
C ASP A 52 -4.44 18.09 2.18
N PHE A 53 -4.17 16.79 1.99
CA PHE A 53 -4.29 15.75 3.02
C PHE A 53 -2.97 15.57 3.76
N GLY A 54 -3.05 15.16 5.02
CA GLY A 54 -1.87 14.79 5.80
C GLY A 54 -1.22 13.50 5.27
N ARG A 55 0.08 13.31 5.54
CA ARG A 55 0.84 12.15 5.03
C ARG A 55 0.19 10.78 5.34
N ASN A 56 -0.36 10.64 6.54
CA ASN A 56 -1.04 9.39 6.93
C ASN A 56 -2.33 9.19 6.13
N GLU A 57 -3.12 10.25 5.96
CA GLU A 57 -4.35 10.21 5.17
C GLU A 57 -4.05 9.93 3.69
N GLN A 58 -2.96 10.48 3.14
CA GLN A 58 -2.51 10.16 1.78
C GLN A 58 -2.21 8.66 1.63
N ALA A 59 -1.55 8.04 2.61
CA ALA A 59 -1.27 6.60 2.60
C ALA A 59 -2.55 5.76 2.72
N GLU A 60 -3.50 6.16 3.56
CA GLU A 60 -4.81 5.50 3.69
C GLU A 60 -5.65 5.63 2.41
N CYS A 61 -5.65 6.81 1.77
CA CYS A 61 -6.28 7.03 0.47
C CYS A 61 -5.61 6.19 -0.61
N PHE A 62 -4.28 6.05 -0.60
CA PHE A 62 -3.57 5.22 -1.55
C PHE A 62 -3.91 3.74 -1.38
N TYR A 63 -3.98 3.26 -0.14
CA TYR A 63 -4.44 1.90 0.16
C TYR A 63 -5.89 1.68 -0.30
N SER A 64 -6.77 2.66 -0.07
CA SER A 64 -8.16 2.62 -0.54
C SER A 64 -8.23 2.58 -2.07
N LEU A 65 -7.41 3.36 -2.77
CA LEU A 65 -7.31 3.33 -4.23
C LEU A 65 -6.90 1.94 -4.74
N LEU A 66 -5.91 1.31 -4.12
CA LEU A 66 -5.49 -0.05 -4.47
C LEU A 66 -6.61 -1.07 -4.25
N ASN A 67 -7.38 -0.91 -3.18
CA ASN A 67 -8.55 -1.75 -2.92
C ASN A 67 -9.61 -1.58 -4.03
N LEU A 68 -9.93 -0.34 -4.42
CA LEU A 68 -10.87 -0.05 -5.51
C LEU A 68 -10.39 -0.60 -6.87
N ALA A 69 -9.09 -0.49 -7.14
CA ALA A 69 -8.48 -1.07 -8.34
C ALA A 69 -8.56 -2.60 -8.33
N SER A 70 -8.33 -3.24 -7.18
CA SER A 70 -8.45 -4.70 -7.04
C SER A 70 -9.87 -5.21 -7.27
N GLN A 71 -10.88 -4.38 -6.97
CA GLN A 71 -12.29 -4.64 -7.21
C GLN A 71 -12.74 -4.29 -8.64
N GLN A 72 -11.82 -3.85 -9.51
CA GLN A 72 -12.11 -3.41 -10.87
C GLN A 72 -13.12 -2.25 -10.96
N LEU A 73 -13.17 -1.41 -9.92
CA LEU A 73 -13.99 -0.20 -9.89
C LEU A 73 -13.24 1.02 -10.45
N ILE A 74 -11.91 0.96 -10.44
CA ILE A 74 -11.01 2.02 -10.91
C ILE A 74 -9.90 1.42 -11.77
N ASP A 75 -9.68 2.02 -12.94
CA ASP A 75 -8.48 1.82 -13.74
C ASP A 75 -7.40 2.78 -13.27
N VAL A 76 -6.24 2.23 -12.88
CA VAL A 76 -5.10 2.99 -12.37
C VAL A 76 -3.95 2.87 -13.35
N LYS A 77 -3.47 4.02 -13.86
CA LYS A 77 -2.38 4.11 -14.81
C LYS A 77 -1.24 4.96 -14.26
N GLN A 78 -0.04 4.41 -14.26
CA GLN A 78 1.21 5.11 -13.95
C GLN A 78 2.23 4.80 -15.07
N GLU A 79 2.82 5.84 -15.67
CA GLU A 79 3.69 5.67 -16.84
C GLU A 79 5.12 5.27 -16.47
N SER A 80 5.63 5.80 -15.37
CA SER A 80 6.96 5.48 -14.86
C SER A 80 6.97 5.50 -13.33
N PRO A 81 7.96 4.89 -12.66
CA PRO A 81 8.08 5.01 -11.21
C PRO A 81 8.04 6.47 -10.76
N ILE A 82 7.21 6.77 -9.76
CA ILE A 82 7.05 8.11 -9.17
C ILE A 82 6.40 9.14 -10.14
N SER A 83 5.96 8.72 -11.33
CA SER A 83 5.10 9.58 -12.16
C SER A 83 3.73 9.73 -11.51
N PRO A 84 2.97 10.78 -11.88
CA PRO A 84 1.59 10.95 -11.45
C PRO A 84 0.75 9.70 -11.72
N ILE A 85 -0.20 9.45 -10.83
CA ILE A 85 -1.10 8.30 -10.90
C ILE A 85 -2.45 8.76 -11.44
N TYR A 86 -2.75 8.34 -12.65
CA TYR A 86 -4.02 8.64 -13.33
C TYR A 86 -5.04 7.58 -12.98
N CYS A 87 -6.20 8.02 -12.48
CA CYS A 87 -7.28 7.15 -12.02
C CYS A 87 -8.53 7.43 -12.87
N ASN A 88 -9.19 6.38 -13.36
CA ASN A 88 -10.46 6.48 -14.07
C ASN A 88 -11.47 5.51 -13.47
N LEU A 89 -12.69 5.97 -13.19
CA LEU A 89 -13.77 5.09 -12.74
C LEU A 89 -14.20 4.17 -13.89
N ILE A 90 -14.36 2.88 -13.58
CA ILE A 90 -14.89 1.89 -14.51
C ILE A 90 -16.40 1.87 -14.28
N SER A 91 -17.15 2.46 -15.21
CA SER A 91 -18.62 2.52 -15.19
C SER A 91 -19.25 1.54 -16.17
#